data_AF-A0A8J6LSU9-F1
#
_entry.id   AF-A0A8J6LSU9-F1
#
_cell.length_a   1.000
_cell.length_b   1.000
_cell.length_c   1.000
_cell.angle_alpha   90.00
_cell.angle_beta   90.00
_cell.angle_gamma   90.00
#
_symmetry.space_group_name_H-M   'P 1'
#
loop_
_entity.id
_entity.type
_entity.pdbx_description
1 polymer ?
#
loop_
_entity_poly.entity_id
_entity_poly.type
_entity_poly.pdbx_seq_one_letter_code
_entity_poly.pdbx_strand_id
1 'polypeptide(L)'
;MPLLDWARTQWDRALGALAVLIGAILLLVGWMKISDTGFVSEQLPYLASAGLGGVFLLGLGGMLWLSADLRDQWRELRGIRARLDATADLAE
;
A
#
# COMPACT_ATOMS: atom_id res chain seq x y z
N MET A 1 -17.83 -17.50 -1.92
CA MET A 1 -17.92 -16.03 -1.83
C MET A 1 -16.74 -15.47 -2.62
N PRO A 2 -16.90 -15.18 -3.92
CA PRO A 2 -15.78 -14.85 -4.82
C PRO A 2 -14.93 -13.66 -4.34
N LEU A 3 -15.52 -12.75 -3.55
CA LEU A 3 -14.84 -11.63 -2.88
C LEU A 3 -13.77 -12.05 -1.87
N LEU A 4 -14.01 -13.09 -1.07
CA LEU A 4 -13.06 -13.56 -0.05
C LEU A 4 -11.86 -14.27 -0.69
N ASP A 5 -12.07 -14.98 -1.80
CA ASP A 5 -11.02 -15.67 -2.55
C ASP A 5 -10.17 -14.68 -3.38
N TRP A 6 -10.80 -13.63 -3.91
CA TRP A 6 -10.12 -12.51 -4.56
C TRP A 6 -9.30 -11.68 -3.58
N ALA A 7 -9.88 -11.33 -2.43
CA ALA A 7 -9.14 -10.71 -1.32
C ALA A 7 -8.02 -11.64 -0.84
N ARG A 8 -8.20 -12.97 -0.91
CA ARG A 8 -7.14 -13.94 -0.63
C ARG A 8 -5.95 -13.90 -1.56
N THR A 9 -6.22 -13.65 -2.83
CA THR A 9 -5.20 -13.60 -3.89
C THR A 9 -4.54 -12.21 -3.96
N GLN A 10 -5.21 -11.17 -3.48
CA GLN A 10 -4.76 -9.78 -3.50
C GLN A 10 -4.60 -9.18 -2.09
N TRP A 11 -4.36 -10.01 -1.06
CA TRP A 11 -4.27 -9.54 0.35
C TRP A 11 -3.30 -8.38 0.50
N ASP A 12 -2.15 -8.43 -0.17
CA ASP A 12 -1.11 -7.40 -0.07
C ASP A 12 -1.60 -6.04 -0.60
N ARG A 13 -2.38 -6.03 -1.69
CA ARG A 13 -2.99 -4.80 -2.23
C ARG A 13 -4.11 -4.29 -1.36
N ALA A 14 -4.98 -5.17 -0.88
CA ALA A 14 -6.08 -4.78 -0.01
C ALA A 14 -5.56 -4.21 1.32
N LEU A 15 -4.54 -4.85 1.90
CA LEU A 15 -3.89 -4.40 3.13
C LEU A 15 -3.10 -3.11 2.90
N GLY A 16 -2.44 -2.96 1.75
CA GLY A 16 -1.80 -1.72 1.35
C GLY A 16 -2.79 -0.56 1.21
N ALA A 17 -3.90 -0.77 0.50
CA ALA A 17 -4.97 0.22 0.34
C ALA A 17 -5.58 0.63 1.68
N LEU A 18 -5.85 -0.35 2.55
CA LEU A 18 -6.38 -0.11 3.88
C LEU A 18 -5.40 0.70 4.74
N ALA A 19 -4.11 0.36 4.71
CA ALA A 19 -3.08 1.11 5.42
C ALA A 19 -3.00 2.56 4.93
N VAL A 20 -3.04 2.79 3.62
CA VAL A 20 -3.06 4.15 3.05
C VAL A 20 -4.29 4.93 3.52
N LEU A 21 -5.48 4.31 3.45
CA LEU A 21 -6.73 4.96 3.86
C LEU A 21 -6.71 5.34 5.35
N ILE A 22 -6.29 4.41 6.22
CA ILE A 22 -6.18 4.69 7.66
C ILE A 22 -5.13 5.77 7.92
N GLY A 23 -3.98 5.72 7.24
CA GLY A 23 -2.93 6.72 7.37
C GLY A 23 -3.42 8.12 6.98
N ALA A 24 -4.16 8.24 5.87
CA ALA A 24 -4.76 9.50 5.43
C ALA A 24 -5.79 10.03 6.45
N ILE A 25 -6.65 9.15 6.98
CA ILE A 25 -7.62 9.52 8.02
C ILE A 25 -6.90 10.02 9.28
N LEU A 26 -5.83 9.36 9.73
CA LEU A 26 -5.04 9.82 10.88
C LEU A 26 -4.48 11.21 10.65
N LEU A 27 -3.92 11.50 9.48
CA LEU A 27 -3.40 12.83 9.18
C LEU A 27 -4.49 13.90 9.19
N LEU A 28 -5.66 13.62 8.60
CA LEU A 28 -6.79 14.55 8.60
C LEU A 28 -7.31 14.82 10.02
N VAL A 29 -7.51 13.76 10.81
CA VAL A 29 -7.96 13.89 12.21
C VAL A 29 -6.90 14.61 13.04
N GLY A 30 -5.63 14.27 12.88
CA GLY A 30 -4.51 14.93 13.56
C GLY A 30 -4.46 16.43 13.27
N TRP A 31 -4.63 16.80 12.00
CA TRP A 31 -4.70 18.19 11.58
C TRP A 31 -5.88 18.94 12.22
N MET A 32 -7.09 18.37 12.20
CA MET A 32 -8.26 18.98 12.85
C MET A 32 -8.05 19.21 14.35
N LYS A 33 -7.41 18.27 15.06
CA LYS A 33 -7.15 18.43 16.50
C LYS A 33 -6.10 19.49 16.78
N ILE A 34 -5.06 19.59 15.94
CA ILE A 34 -4.02 20.62 16.05
C ILE A 34 -4.60 22.00 15.72
N SER A 35 -5.49 22.13 14.72
CA SER A 35 -6.11 23.41 14.37
C SER A 35 -7.02 23.96 15.47
N ASP A 36 -7.60 23.08 16.29
CA ASP A 36 -8.47 23.47 17.41
C ASP A 36 -7.69 23.74 18.71
N THR A 37 -6.38 23.49 18.77
CA THR A 37 -5.56 23.68 19.99
C THR A 37 -4.67 24.92 19.92
N GLY A 38 -4.89 25.87 20.84
CA GLY A 38 -4.12 27.12 20.91
C GLY A 38 -2.73 27.01 21.55
N PHE A 39 -2.48 25.95 22.33
CA PHE A 39 -1.21 25.74 23.01
C PHE A 39 -0.35 24.70 22.31
N VAL A 40 0.88 25.07 21.93
CA VAL A 40 1.83 24.18 21.24
C VAL A 40 2.12 22.90 22.03
N SER A 41 2.15 22.97 23.37
CA SER A 41 2.34 21.81 24.24
C SER A 41 1.24 20.74 24.06
N GLU A 42 0.03 21.14 23.71
CA GLU A 42 -1.10 20.23 23.48
C GLU A 42 -1.13 19.69 22.04
N GLN A 43 -0.42 20.35 21.11
CA GLN A 43 -0.30 19.92 19.71
C GLN A 43 0.73 18.78 19.55
N LEU A 44 1.81 18.77 20.33
CA LEU A 44 2.89 17.78 20.23
C LEU A 44 2.41 16.32 20.33
N PRO A 45 1.51 15.95 21.27
CA PRO A 45 0.96 14.60 21.33
C PRO A 45 0.18 14.20 20.07
N TYR A 46 -0.57 15.12 19.46
CA TYR A 46 -1.29 14.86 18.21
C TYR A 46 -0.34 14.67 17.03
N LEU A 47 0.71 15.50 16.95
CA LEU A 47 1.74 15.36 15.93
C LEU A 47 2.49 14.02 16.06
N ALA A 48 2.86 13.63 17.29
CA ALA A 48 3.58 12.39 17.55
C ALA A 48 2.72 11.14 17.26
N SER A 49 1.43 11.17 17.61
CA SER A 49 0.54 10.01 17.41
C SER A 49 -0.04 9.94 16.00
N ALA A 50 -0.77 10.97 15.60
CA ALA A 50 -1.48 10.99 14.32
C ALA A 50 -0.54 11.28 13.14
N GLY A 51 0.46 12.16 13.34
CA GLY A 51 1.44 12.50 12.31
C GLY A 51 2.39 11.35 12.00
N LEU A 52 3.17 10.89 13.00
CA LEU A 52 4.11 9.79 12.79
C LEU A 52 3.39 8.49 12.42
N GLY A 53 2.28 8.17 13.09
CA GLY A 53 1.47 7.00 12.76
C GLY A 53 0.88 7.07 11.36
N GLY A 54 0.35 8.23 10.97
CA GLY A 54 -0.20 8.45 9.63
C GLY A 54 0.84 8.30 8.53
N VAL A 55 2.00 8.97 8.65
CA VAL A 55 3.09 8.87 7.68
C VAL A 55 3.64 7.43 7.60
N PHE A 56 3.81 6.76 8.73
CA PHE A 56 4.25 5.37 8.76
C PHE A 56 3.28 4.46 7.99
N LEU A 57 1.97 4.59 8.23
CA LEU A 57 0.96 3.78 7.53
C LEU A 57 0.89 4.09 6.02
N LEU A 58 1.05 5.35 5.62
CA LEU A 58 1.14 5.72 4.21
C LEU A 58 2.35 5.08 3.54
N GLY A 59 3.53 5.14 4.18
CA GLY A 59 4.75 4.52 3.68
C GLY A 59 4.63 3.00 3.58
N LEU A 60 4.12 2.35 4.62
CA LEU A 60 3.87 0.91 4.64
C LEU A 60 2.88 0.49 3.55
N GLY A 61 1.77 1.22 3.43
CA GLY A 61 0.76 0.97 2.41
C GLY A 61 1.29 1.12 0.98
N GLY A 62 2.07 2.17 0.73
CA GLY A 62 2.75 2.38 -0.55
C GLY A 62 3.77 1.27 -0.86
N MET A 63 4.54 0.83 0.13
CA MET A 63 5.51 -0.26 -0.03
C MET A 63 4.83 -1.59 -0.36
N LEU A 64 3.72 -1.91 0.33
CA LEU A 64 2.93 -3.11 0.04
C LEU A 64 2.34 -3.07 -1.37
N TRP A 65 1.81 -1.92 -1.76
CA TRP A 65 1.26 -1.73 -3.11
C TRP A 65 2.34 -1.91 -4.18
N LEU A 66 3.51 -1.28 -4.01
CA LEU A 66 4.64 -1.40 -4.93
C LEU A 66 5.15 -2.83 -5.02
N SER A 67 5.26 -3.53 -3.88
CA SER A 67 5.65 -4.94 -3.83
C SER A 67 4.69 -5.83 -4.61
N ALA A 68 3.38 -5.60 -4.47
CA ALA A 68 2.38 -6.32 -5.24
C ALA A 68 2.48 -6.04 -6.75
N ASP A 69 2.71 -4.79 -7.13
CA ASP A 69 2.88 -4.39 -8.52
C ASP A 69 4.12 -5.04 -9.16
N LEU A 70 5.26 -5.01 -8.47
CA LEU A 70 6.47 -5.69 -8.93
C LEU A 70 6.22 -7.19 -9.14
N ARG A 71 5.53 -7.86 -8.20
CA ARG A 71 5.20 -9.29 -8.35
C ARG A 71 4.34 -9.58 -9.57
N ASP A 72 3.43 -8.67 -9.95
CA ASP A 72 2.66 -8.77 -11.19
C ASP A 72 3.58 -8.65 -12.41
N GLN A 73 4.42 -7.62 -12.46
CA GLN A 73 5.37 -7.39 -13.56
C GLN A 73 6.32 -8.59 -13.75
N TRP A 74 6.81 -9.17 -12.66
CA TRP A 74 7.65 -10.37 -12.70
C TRP A 74 6.90 -11.60 -13.26
N ARG A 75 5.59 -11.73 -12.99
CA ARG A 75 4.78 -12.81 -13.58
C ARG A 75 4.62 -12.63 -15.08
N GLU A 76 4.40 -11.39 -15.53
CA GLU A 76 4.28 -11.08 -16.95
C GLU A 76 5.58 -11.33 -17.71
N LEU A 77 6.72 -10.87 -17.17
CA LEU A 77 8.05 -11.13 -17.75
C LEU A 77 8.35 -12.62 -17.91
N ARG A 78 8.00 -13.45 -16.91
CA ARG A 78 8.13 -14.91 -17.01
C ARG A 78 7.24 -15.50 -18.11
N GLY A 79 6.01 -14.97 -18.27
CA GLY A 79 5.10 -15.38 -19.33
C GLY A 79 5.63 -15.05 -20.73
N ILE A 80 6.22 -13.88 -20.91
CA ILE A 80 6.86 -13.48 -22.18
C ILE A 80 8.06 -14.39 -22.48
N ARG A 81 8.94 -14.62 -21.49
CA ARG A 81 10.09 -15.50 -21.64
C ARG A 81 9.69 -16.91 -22.08
N ALA A 82 8.70 -17.51 -21.42
CA ALA A 82 8.22 -18.84 -21.76
C ALA A 82 7.67 -18.94 -23.19
N ARG A 83 7.04 -17.88 -23.71
CA ARG A 83 6.55 -17.85 -25.09
C ARG A 83 7.68 -17.75 -26.11
N LEU A 84 8.72 -16.96 -25.80
CA LEU A 84 9.91 -16.85 -26.64
C LEU A 84 10.64 -18.19 -26.74
N ASP A 85 10.85 -18.87 -25.61
CA ASP A 85 11.50 -20.18 -25.55
C ASP A 85 10.69 -21.21 -26.37
N ALA A 86 9.36 -21.23 -26.20
CA ALA A 86 8.49 -22.12 -26.98
C ALA A 86 8.54 -21.83 -28.50
N THR A 87 8.67 -20.58 -28.92
CA THR A 87 8.83 -20.26 -30.36
C THR A 87 10.21 -20.63 -30.91
N ALA A 88 11.25 -20.58 -30.08
CA ALA A 88 12.59 -21.00 -30.46
C ALA A 88 12.63 -22.53 -30.67
N ASP A 89 12.01 -23.29 -29.77
CA ASP A 89 11.89 -24.75 -29.88
C ASP A 89 11.11 -25.20 -31.13
N LEU A 90 10.16 -24.39 -31.62
CA LEU A 90 9.41 -24.67 -32.85
C LEU A 90 10.20 -24.36 -34.14
N ALA A 91 11.31 -23.63 -34.03
CA ALA A 91 12.14 -23.23 -35.16
C ALA A 91 13.33 -24.18 -35.40
N GLU A 92 13.66 -25.05 -34.44
CA GLU A 92 14.61 -26.17 -34.57
C GLU A 92 13.93 -27.43 -35.12
#